data_AF-A0A9X8YLC3-F1
#
_entry.id   AF-A0A9X8YLC3-F1
#
_cell.length_a   1.000
_cell.length_b   1.000
_cell.length_c   1.000
_cell.angle_alpha   90.00
_cell.angle_beta   90.00
_cell.angle_gamma   90.00
#
_symmetry.space_group_name_H-M   'P 1'
#
loop_
_entity.id
_entity.type
_entity.pdbx_description
1 polymer ?
#
loop_
_entity_poly.entity_id
_entity_poly.type
_entity_poly.pdbx_seq_one_letter_code
_entity_poly.pdbx_strand_id
1 'polypeptide(L)' 'VVAEVKANKLSFLDGVKKGTFTVPGDGVIDFRPVFKLLDERGYKGWMVVEAEQDPALANPFEYAVKARR' A
#
# COMPACT_ATOMS: atom_id res chain seq x y z
N VAL A 1 -6.10 -10.47 6.87
CA VAL A 1 -7.06 -9.85 5.92
C VAL A 1 -7.24 -10.67 4.64
N VAL A 2 -6.24 -10.80 3.75
CA VAL A 2 -6.41 -11.50 2.45
C VAL A 2 -6.94 -12.94 2.59
N ALA A 3 -6.37 -13.71 3.52
CA ALA A 3 -6.82 -15.08 3.78
C ALA A 3 -8.31 -15.14 4.20
N GLU A 4 -8.74 -14.19 5.04
CA GLU A 4 -10.12 -14.08 5.51
C GLU A 4 -11.07 -13.67 4.38
N VAL A 5 -10.68 -12.69 3.55
CA VAL A 5 -11.45 -12.27 2.36
C VAL A 5 -11.71 -13.47 1.45
N LYS A 6 -10.68 -14.28 1.20
CA LYS A 6 -10.80 -15.49 0.37
C LYS A 6 -11.65 -16.57 1.02
N ALA A 7 -11.43 -16.87 2.30
CA ALA A 7 -12.16 -17.91 3.02
C ALA A 7 -13.66 -17.61 3.11
N ASN A 8 -14.01 -16.34 3.34
CA ASN A 8 -15.39 -15.90 3.55
C ASN A 8 -16.05 -15.35 2.28
N LYS A 9 -15.36 -15.40 1.12
CA LYS A 9 -15.83 -14.85 -0.17
C LYS A 9 -16.30 -13.39 -0.07
N LEU A 10 -15.57 -12.59 0.71
CA LEU A 10 -15.90 -11.18 0.89
C LEU A 10 -15.64 -10.40 -0.40
N SER A 11 -16.33 -9.26 -0.56
CA SER A 11 -16.13 -8.41 -1.72
C SER A 11 -14.76 -7.72 -1.67
N PHE A 12 -14.32 -7.21 -2.83
CA PHE A 12 -13.13 -6.37 -2.91
C PHE A 12 -13.19 -5.18 -1.94
N LEU A 13 -14.33 -4.50 -1.89
CA LEU A 13 -14.55 -3.34 -1.01
C LEU A 13 -14.46 -3.72 0.48
N ASP A 14 -14.97 -4.89 0.86
CA ASP A 14 -14.83 -5.40 2.23
C ASP A 14 -13.36 -5.63 2.58
N GLY A 15 -12.59 -6.17 1.63
CA GLY A 15 -11.14 -6.33 1.77
C GLY A 15 -10.41 -5.00 1.94
N VAL A 16 -10.75 -3.99 1.14
CA VAL A 16 -10.21 -2.62 1.25
C VAL A 16 -10.49 -2.04 2.64
N LYS A 17 -11.75 -2.07 3.09
CA LYS A 17 -12.15 -1.56 4.41
C LYS A 17 -11.47 -2.30 5.57
N LYS A 18 -11.16 -3.59 5.37
CA LYS A 18 -10.40 -4.40 6.34
C LYS A 18 -8.89 -4.18 6.29
N GLY A 19 -8.37 -3.29 5.43
CA GLY A 19 -6.94 -2.97 5.35
C GLY A 19 -6.13 -3.99 4.56
N THR A 20 -6.65 -4.45 3.41
CA THR A 20 -5.88 -5.32 2.49
C THR A 20 -4.68 -4.58 1.89
N PHE A 21 -4.84 -3.28 1.62
CA PHE A 21 -3.82 -2.40 1.06
C PHE A 21 -3.40 -1.35 2.09
N THR A 22 -2.18 -0.83 1.91
CA THR A 22 -1.59 0.25 2.70
C THR A 22 -0.34 0.76 1.98
N VAL A 23 0.31 1.80 2.49
CA VAL A 23 1.43 2.50 1.84
C VAL A 23 2.77 1.78 1.99
N PRO A 24 3.76 1.99 1.09
CA PRO A 24 5.12 1.49 1.28
C PRO A 24 5.67 1.83 2.68
N GLY A 25 6.32 0.85 3.32
CA GLY A 25 6.80 0.98 4.70
C GLY A 25 5.76 0.61 5.76
N ASP A 26 4.51 0.40 5.38
CA ASP A 26 3.46 -0.16 6.22
C ASP A 26 2.92 -1.43 5.54
N GLY A 27 3.05 -2.60 6.17
CA GLY A 27 2.64 -3.87 5.56
C GLY A 27 3.81 -4.84 5.34
N VAL A 28 3.66 -5.73 4.35
CA VAL A 28 4.51 -6.93 4.24
C VAL A 28 5.45 -6.96 3.02
N ILE A 29 5.31 -5.99 2.11
CA ILE A 29 6.14 -5.93 0.90
C ILE A 29 7.36 -5.06 1.18
N ASP A 30 8.55 -5.61 0.94
CA ASP A 30 9.80 -4.86 0.97
C ASP A 30 10.04 -4.18 -0.40
N PHE A 31 9.89 -2.86 -0.45
CA PHE A 31 10.08 -2.08 -1.66
C PHE A 31 11.54 -1.68 -1.94
N ARG A 32 12.47 -1.89 -1.00
CA ARG A 32 13.89 -1.52 -1.18
C ARG A 32 14.52 -2.13 -2.45
N PRO A 33 14.29 -3.42 -2.78
CA PRO A 33 14.84 -4.01 -4.01
C PRO A 33 14.27 -3.35 -5.28
N VAL A 34 12.99 -2.96 -5.27
CA VAL A 34 12.34 -2.29 -6.41
C VAL A 34 12.96 -0.92 -6.64
N PHE A 35 13.13 -0.12 -5.58
CA PHE A 35 13.73 1.20 -5.69
C PHE A 35 15.20 1.13 -6.10
N LYS A 36 15.95 0.17 -5.57
CA LYS A 36 17.34 -0.08 -5.99
C LYS A 36 17.43 -0.38 -7.48
N LEU A 37 16.57 -1.26 -8.00
CA LEU A 37 16.55 -1.60 -9.41
C LEU A 37 16.23 -0.38 -10.30
N LEU A 38 15.27 0.45 -9.89
CA LEU A 38 14.90 1.66 -10.63
C LEU A 38 16.04 2.68 -10.66
N ASP A 39 16.74 2.85 -9.55
CA ASP A 39 17.90 3.75 -9.45
C ASP A 39 19.07 3.25 -10.31
N GLU A 40 19.39 1.95 -10.25
CA GLU A 40 20.42 1.32 -11.09
C GLU A 40 20.16 1.45 -12.60
N ARG A 41 18.89 1.56 -12.99
CA ARG A 41 18.47 1.77 -14.38
C ARG A 41 18.34 3.25 -14.76
N GLY A 42 18.64 4.16 -13.84
CA GLY A 42 18.58 5.60 -14.08
C GLY A 42 17.15 6.09 -14.33
N TYR A 43 16.13 5.47 -13.73
CA TYR A 43 14.75 5.92 -13.88
C TYR A 43 14.57 7.34 -13.35
N LYS A 44 13.93 8.23 -14.14
CA LYS A 44 13.68 9.65 -13.79
C LYS A 44 12.20 10.04 -13.90
N GLY A 45 11.30 9.07 -13.96
CA GLY A 45 9.86 9.31 -14.01
C GLY A 45 9.24 9.51 -12.62
N TRP A 46 7.90 9.56 -12.60
CA TRP A 46 7.13 9.71 -11.39
C TRP A 46 6.88 8.38 -10.68
N MET A 47 6.96 8.40 -9.36
CA MET A 47 6.45 7.34 -8.50
C MET A 47 5.27 7.90 -7.72
N VAL A 48 4.12 7.25 -7.85
CA VAL A 48 2.87 7.66 -7.20
C VAL A 48 2.53 6.63 -6.14
N VAL A 49 2.27 7.10 -4.93
CA VAL A 49 1.75 6.25 -3.85
C VAL A 49 0.23 6.22 -3.98
N GLU A 50 -0.32 5.04 -4.22
CA GLU A 50 -1.76 4.77 -4.21
C GLU A 50 -2.03 3.68 -3.19
N ALA A 51 -2.95 3.94 -2.26
CA ALA A 51 -3.37 3.00 -1.25
C ALA A 51 -4.85 3.20 -0.91
N GLU A 52 -5.69 2.27 -1.35
CA GLU A 52 -7.11 2.27 -0.99
C GLU A 52 -7.28 1.76 0.43
N GLN A 53 -7.69 2.65 1.33
CA GLN A 53 -7.95 2.36 2.73
C GLN A 53 -9.25 3.04 3.18
N ASP A 54 -9.80 2.58 4.30
CA ASP A 54 -10.88 3.31 4.97
C ASP A 54 -10.31 4.57 5.64
N PRO A 55 -10.66 5.79 5.19
CA PRO A 55 -10.09 7.02 5.72
C PRO A 55 -10.47 7.29 7.19
N ALA A 56 -11.51 6.64 7.71
CA ALA A 56 -11.87 6.72 9.12
C ALA A 56 -10.90 5.93 10.02
N LEU A 57 -10.23 4.91 9.46
CA LEU A 57 -9.24 4.09 10.17
C LEU A 57 -7.80 4.46 9.80
N ALA A 58 -7.58 4.94 8.58
CA ALA A 58 -6.29 5.33 8.05
C ALA A 58 -6.36 6.78 7.55
N ASN A 59 -6.00 7.72 8.42
CA ASN A 59 -6.06 9.14 8.08
C ASN A 59 -5.19 9.43 6.83
N PRO A 60 -5.75 9.99 5.74
CA PRO A 60 -5.02 10.15 4.49
C PRO A 60 -3.75 11.01 4.60
N PHE A 61 -3.76 12.05 5.45
CA PHE A 61 -2.61 12.92 5.63
C PHE A 61 -1.47 12.20 6.36
N GLU A 62 -1.78 11.47 7.43
CA GLU A 62 -0.77 10.71 8.18
C GLU A 62 -0.13 9.63 7.33
N TYR A 63 -0.93 8.92 6.52
CA TYR A 63 -0.43 7.88 5.62
C TYR A 63 0.38 8.45 4.47
N ALA A 64 0.03 9.62 3.94
CA ALA A 64 0.85 10.32 2.95
C ALA A 64 2.22 10.73 3.53
N VAL A 65 2.26 11.18 4.79
CA VAL A 65 3.53 11.49 5.48
C VAL A 65 4.32 10.21 5.77
N LYS A 66 3.67 9.12 6.18
CA LYS A 66 4.31 7.82 6.43
C LYS A 66 4.99 7.30 5.16
N ALA A 67 4.32 7.34 4.02
CA ALA A 67 4.82 6.82 2.74
C ALA A 67 6.07 7.55 2.20
N ARG A 68 6.33 8.76 2.68
CA ARG A 68 7.46 9.60 2.24
C ARG A 68 8.74 9.35 3.04
N ARG A 69 8.64 8.73 4.22
CA ARG A 69 9.78 8.48 5.12
C ARG A 69 10.46 7.18 4.77
#